data_AF-A0A8T3XQQ6-F1
#
_entry.id   AF-A0A8T3XQQ6-F1
#
_cell.length_a   1.000
_cell.length_b   1.000
_cell.length_c   1.000
_cell.angle_alpha   90.00
_cell.angle_beta   90.00
_cell.angle_gamma   90.00
#
_symmetry.space_group_name_H-M   'P 1'
#
loop_
_entity.id
_entity.type
_entity.pdbx_description
1 polymer ?
#
loop_
_entity_poly.entity_id
_entity_poly.type
_entity_poly.pdbx_seq_one_letter_code
_entity_poly.pdbx_strand_id
1 'polypeptide(L)'
;MTYKPFKFKNTKELNVPKNVVDQIVGQDEAVKIIKKVAKQRRHVLLIGEPGTGKSLIGQALAELIPKEKLVDILSFPNVQDENVPLIRVVPKGKGKEIVTKSKIQSLGYLRAQNIIFFVLVIISIMTPWWIRKEYGDILAAAALISSMIFLAAFAIFLNLGRRMRQNERTPIPKLLIDNSTEEKAPFIDATGTHAGAL
;
A
#
# COMPACT_ATOMS: atom_id res chain seq x y z
N MET A 1 -25.20 -2.99 50.01
CA MET A 1 -26.06 -2.74 48.82
C MET A 1 -26.88 -3.99 48.55
N THR A 2 -28.20 -3.92 48.67
CA THR A 2 -29.10 -5.06 48.43
C THR A 2 -29.23 -5.25 46.91
N TYR A 3 -28.57 -6.26 46.36
CA TYR A 3 -28.62 -6.57 44.93
C TYR A 3 -30.00 -7.14 44.58
N LYS A 4 -30.80 -6.40 43.82
CA LYS A 4 -32.04 -6.96 43.22
C LYS A 4 -31.63 -7.79 42.00
N PRO A 5 -31.85 -9.11 42.00
CA PRO A 5 -31.51 -9.93 40.84
C PRO A 5 -32.40 -9.54 39.66
N PHE A 6 -31.76 -9.37 38.49
CA PHE A 6 -32.48 -9.21 37.22
C PHE A 6 -33.26 -10.50 36.93
N LYS A 7 -34.57 -10.39 36.73
CA LYS A 7 -35.41 -11.51 36.28
C LYS A 7 -35.43 -11.51 34.75
N PHE A 8 -34.90 -12.56 34.14
CA PHE A 8 -34.90 -12.81 32.70
C PHE A 8 -35.14 -14.29 32.43
N LYS A 9 -35.68 -14.63 31.26
CA LYS A 9 -35.86 -16.04 30.85
C LYS A 9 -34.67 -16.56 30.05
N ASN A 10 -34.04 -15.69 29.25
CA ASN A 10 -32.91 -16.04 28.39
C ASN A 10 -31.89 -14.89 28.34
N THR A 11 -30.61 -15.21 28.16
CA THR A 11 -29.51 -14.23 28.06
C THR A 11 -29.65 -13.28 26.87
N LYS A 12 -30.46 -13.63 25.86
CA LYS A 12 -30.83 -12.73 24.76
C LYS A 12 -31.55 -11.46 25.22
N GLU A 13 -32.19 -11.49 26.39
CA GLU A 13 -32.89 -10.33 26.98
C GLU A 13 -31.91 -9.36 27.69
N LEU A 14 -30.66 -9.77 27.88
CA LEU A 14 -29.64 -8.95 28.54
C LEU A 14 -29.00 -7.98 27.52
N ASN A 15 -28.99 -6.70 27.86
CA ASN A 15 -28.34 -5.68 27.05
C ASN A 15 -26.82 -5.73 27.27
N VAL A 16 -26.06 -6.04 26.21
CA VAL A 16 -24.59 -6.03 26.24
C VAL A 16 -24.09 -4.63 25.84
N PRO A 17 -23.23 -3.97 26.65
CA PRO A 17 -22.66 -2.68 26.31
C PRO A 17 -21.89 -2.72 24.98
N LYS A 18 -21.99 -1.65 24.18
CA LYS A 18 -21.27 -1.55 22.89
C LYS A 18 -19.77 -1.31 23.05
N ASN A 19 -19.37 -0.53 24.05
CA ASN A 19 -17.96 -0.21 24.29
C ASN A 19 -17.29 -1.34 25.05
N VAL A 20 -16.07 -1.71 24.65
CA VAL A 20 -15.32 -2.79 25.31
C VAL A 20 -15.02 -2.45 26.77
N VAL A 21 -14.78 -1.17 27.08
CA VAL A 21 -14.49 -0.73 28.46
C VAL A 21 -15.61 -1.04 29.45
N ASP A 22 -16.87 -1.02 28.99
CA ASP A 22 -18.04 -1.24 29.84
C ASP A 22 -18.40 -2.73 29.95
N GLN A 23 -17.73 -3.60 29.17
CA GLN A 23 -17.85 -5.06 29.24
C GLN A 23 -16.88 -5.67 30.27
N ILE A 24 -15.92 -4.90 30.79
CA ILE A 24 -14.97 -5.37 31.80
C ILE A 24 -15.67 -5.49 33.15
N VAL A 25 -15.74 -6.70 33.68
CA VAL A 25 -16.43 -7.00 34.95
C VAL A 25 -15.44 -7.16 36.09
N GLY A 26 -15.73 -6.55 37.24
CA GLY A 26 -14.99 -6.78 38.49
C GLY A 26 -13.60 -6.14 38.55
N GLN A 27 -13.26 -5.24 37.62
CA GLN A 27 -11.98 -4.51 37.61
C GLN A 27 -12.15 -2.99 37.50
N ASP A 28 -12.94 -2.42 38.42
CA ASP A 28 -13.29 -0.99 38.42
C ASP A 28 -12.06 -0.07 38.48
N GLU A 29 -11.05 -0.45 39.27
CA GLU A 29 -9.81 0.32 39.40
C GLU A 29 -9.00 0.31 38.10
N ALA A 30 -8.86 -0.84 37.46
CA ALA A 30 -8.16 -0.97 36.18
C ALA A 30 -8.86 -0.14 35.09
N VAL A 31 -10.20 -0.20 35.03
CA VAL A 31 -11.00 0.60 34.10
C VAL A 31 -10.79 2.11 34.33
N LYS A 32 -10.75 2.55 35.59
CA LYS A 32 -10.50 3.95 35.95
C LYS A 32 -9.10 4.41 35.53
N ILE A 33 -8.08 3.57 35.73
CA ILE A 33 -6.70 3.84 35.30
C ILE A 33 -6.64 3.94 33.77
N ILE A 34 -7.23 3.00 33.05
CA ILE A 34 -7.22 2.95 31.59
C ILE A 34 -7.91 4.16 30.97
N LYS A 35 -9.05 4.61 31.54
CA LYS A 35 -9.71 5.86 31.12
C LYS A 35 -8.81 7.09 31.32
N LYS A 36 -7.99 7.14 32.37
CA LYS A 36 -7.00 8.22 32.57
C LYS A 36 -5.84 8.12 31.58
N VAL A 37 -5.33 6.91 31.38
CA VAL A 37 -4.22 6.61 30.47
C VAL A 37 -4.58 6.99 29.04
N ALA A 38 -5.78 6.61 28.56
CA ALA A 38 -6.25 6.95 27.22
C ALA A 38 -6.22 8.46 26.96
N LYS A 39 -6.63 9.26 27.97
CA LYS A 39 -6.60 10.72 27.90
C LYS A 39 -5.18 11.29 27.95
N GLN A 40 -4.31 10.71 28.77
CA GLN A 40 -2.96 11.21 29.03
C GLN A 40 -1.87 10.61 28.13
N ARG A 41 -2.18 9.60 27.32
CA ARG A 41 -1.26 8.86 26.44
C ARG A 41 -0.05 8.29 27.18
N ARG A 42 -0.30 7.64 28.31
CA ARG A 42 0.75 6.97 29.08
C ARG A 42 0.85 5.49 28.70
N HIS A 43 2.01 4.91 28.98
CA HIS A 43 2.16 3.46 28.94
C HIS A 43 1.50 2.82 30.17
N VAL A 44 1.01 1.60 30.02
CA VAL A 44 0.41 0.81 31.09
C VAL A 44 1.05 -0.56 31.12
N LEU A 45 1.35 -1.04 32.31
CA LEU A 45 1.74 -2.41 32.57
C LEU A 45 0.63 -3.09 33.35
N LEU A 46 0.01 -4.11 32.76
CA LEU A 46 -1.03 -4.91 33.40
C LEU A 46 -0.41 -6.21 33.92
N ILE A 47 -0.50 -6.45 35.23
CA ILE A 47 0.05 -7.65 35.88
C ILE A 47 -1.11 -8.46 36.48
N GLY A 48 -1.05 -9.78 36.35
CA GLY A 48 -1.95 -10.70 37.05
C GLY A 48 -1.87 -12.11 36.49
N GLU A 49 -2.74 -13.00 36.95
CA GLU A 49 -2.84 -14.38 36.47
C GLU A 49 -3.31 -14.46 35.00
N PRO A 50 -2.98 -15.53 34.25
CA PRO A 50 -3.52 -15.75 32.92
C PRO A 50 -5.06 -15.84 32.94
N GLY A 51 -5.72 -15.42 31.86
CA GLY A 51 -7.19 -15.47 31.77
C GLY A 51 -7.95 -14.36 32.51
N THR A 52 -7.26 -13.41 33.14
CA THR A 52 -7.87 -12.28 33.89
C THR A 52 -8.28 -11.08 33.03
N GLY A 53 -8.35 -11.22 31.70
CA GLY A 53 -8.83 -10.15 30.82
C GLY A 53 -7.84 -9.02 30.53
N LYS A 54 -6.52 -9.21 30.73
CA LYS A 54 -5.49 -8.21 30.39
C LYS A 54 -5.57 -7.74 28.93
N SER A 55 -5.74 -8.67 27.98
CA SER A 55 -5.90 -8.34 26.57
C SER A 55 -7.17 -7.54 26.29
N LEU A 56 -8.29 -7.87 26.95
CA LEU A 56 -9.56 -7.14 26.84
C LEU A 56 -9.40 -5.69 27.32
N ILE A 57 -8.64 -5.48 28.39
CA ILE A 57 -8.33 -4.14 28.90
C ILE A 57 -7.44 -3.37 27.90
N GLY A 58 -6.49 -4.03 27.26
CA GLY A 58 -5.68 -3.46 26.18
C GLY A 58 -6.54 -3.03 24.98
N GLN A 59 -7.51 -3.86 24.57
CA GLN A 59 -8.47 -3.53 23.53
C GLN A 59 -9.32 -2.31 23.90
N ALA A 60 -9.82 -2.27 25.15
CA ALA A 60 -10.57 -1.12 25.65
C ALA A 60 -9.74 0.17 25.63
N LEU A 61 -8.44 0.09 25.97
CA LEU A 61 -7.53 1.22 25.87
C LEU A 61 -7.40 1.72 24.44
N ALA A 62 -7.17 0.81 23.47
CA ALA A 62 -7.05 1.16 22.06
C ALA A 62 -8.33 1.82 21.52
N GLU A 63 -9.50 1.36 21.97
CA GLU A 63 -10.78 1.95 21.59
C GLU A 63 -10.99 3.36 22.17
N LEU A 64 -10.51 3.60 23.40
CA LEU A 64 -10.66 4.89 24.11
C LEU A 64 -9.67 5.96 23.64
N ILE A 65 -8.56 5.57 23.01
CA ILE A 65 -7.60 6.52 22.47
C ILE A 65 -8.32 7.37 21.39
N PRO A 66 -8.21 8.71 21.45
CA PRO A 66 -8.84 9.58 20.47
C PRO A 66 -8.46 9.19 19.04
N LYS A 67 -9.44 9.23 18.12
CA LYS A 67 -9.21 9.03 16.68
C LYS A 67 -8.32 10.14 16.13
N GLU A 68 -7.01 9.97 16.18
CA GLU A 68 -6.07 10.88 15.56
C GLU A 68 -5.98 10.66 14.06
N LYS A 69 -5.29 11.59 13.37
CA LYS A 69 -4.94 11.46 11.96
C LYS A 69 -4.03 10.25 11.80
N LEU A 70 -4.62 9.11 11.43
CA LEU A 70 -3.87 7.94 11.01
C LEU A 70 -2.93 8.32 9.86
N VAL A 71 -1.80 7.63 9.81
CA VAL A 71 -0.75 7.87 8.83
C VAL A 71 -0.44 6.59 8.10
N ASP A 72 -0.12 6.69 6.81
CA ASP A 72 0.41 5.57 6.04
C ASP A 72 1.94 5.63 6.09
N ILE A 73 2.59 4.46 6.04
CA ILE A 73 4.05 4.35 6.05
C ILE A 73 4.52 3.73 4.75
N LEU A 74 5.45 4.40 4.07
CA LEU A 74 6.06 3.97 2.82
C LEU A 74 7.55 3.71 3.00
N SER A 75 8.05 2.66 2.36
CA SER A 75 9.46 2.37 2.21
C SER A 75 9.90 2.75 0.81
N PHE A 76 10.82 3.71 0.74
CA PHE A 76 11.47 4.13 -0.48
C PHE A 76 12.85 3.46 -0.60
N PRO A 77 13.24 3.09 -1.82
CA PRO A 77 14.59 2.64 -2.14
C PRO A 77 15.58 3.79 -1.94
N ASN A 78 16.74 3.48 -1.37
CA ASN A 78 17.81 4.44 -1.17
C ASN A 78 18.90 4.23 -2.23
N VAL A 79 19.26 5.31 -2.94
CA VAL A 79 20.25 5.26 -4.03
C VAL A 79 21.68 5.18 -3.48
N GLN A 80 21.92 5.67 -2.27
CA GLN A 80 23.25 5.65 -1.65
C GLN A 80 23.58 4.30 -1.00
N ASP A 81 22.59 3.66 -0.37
CA ASP A 81 22.75 2.37 0.29
C ASP A 81 21.45 1.56 0.20
N GLU A 82 21.47 0.49 -0.59
CA GLU A 82 20.31 -0.39 -0.79
C GLU A 82 19.86 -1.08 0.51
N ASN A 83 20.77 -1.32 1.46
CA ASN A 83 20.45 -1.96 2.74
C ASN A 83 19.76 -1.01 3.73
N VAL A 84 19.71 0.29 3.43
CA VAL A 84 19.12 1.31 4.30
C VAL A 84 17.98 2.01 3.55
N PRO A 85 16.78 1.41 3.50
CA PRO A 85 15.63 2.03 2.84
C PRO A 85 15.15 3.29 3.57
N LEU A 86 14.66 4.27 2.81
CA LEU A 86 14.13 5.52 3.33
C LEU A 86 12.67 5.35 3.74
N ILE A 87 12.36 5.53 5.03
CA ILE A 87 10.99 5.45 5.53
C ILE A 87 10.33 6.82 5.51
N ARG A 88 9.13 6.93 4.93
CA ARG A 88 8.35 8.16 4.86
C ARG A 88 6.95 7.95 5.43
N VAL A 89 6.54 8.87 6.29
CA VAL A 89 5.20 8.94 6.87
C VAL A 89 4.36 9.93 6.06
N VAL A 90 3.17 9.52 5.65
CA VAL A 90 2.23 10.37 4.91
C VAL A 90 0.84 10.31 5.55
N PRO A 91 -0.03 11.30 5.34
CA PRO A 91 -1.40 11.23 5.84
C PRO A 91 -2.16 10.03 5.26
N LYS A 92 -3.13 9.51 6.03
CA LYS A 92 -4.05 8.42 5.63
C LYS A 92 -4.53 8.58 4.18
N GLY A 93 -4.40 7.51 3.39
CA GLY A 93 -4.88 7.41 2.01
C GLY A 93 -3.89 7.88 0.95
N LYS A 94 -2.93 8.74 1.31
CA LYS A 94 -1.90 9.21 0.35
C LYS A 94 -0.91 8.11 -0.03
N GLY A 95 -0.74 7.08 0.81
CA GLY A 95 0.17 5.97 0.53
C GLY A 95 -0.17 5.25 -0.78
N LYS A 96 -1.44 4.86 -0.94
CA LYS A 96 -1.94 4.20 -2.16
C LYS A 96 -1.81 5.06 -3.41
N GLU A 97 -2.08 6.36 -3.28
CA GLU A 97 -1.96 7.32 -4.39
C GLU A 97 -0.52 7.38 -4.90
N ILE A 98 0.45 7.48 -3.99
CA ILE A 98 1.89 7.56 -4.31
C ILE A 98 2.38 6.29 -5.01
N VAL A 99 2.00 5.12 -4.49
CA VAL A 99 2.38 3.83 -5.09
C VAL A 99 1.75 3.67 -6.48
N THR A 100 0.46 3.97 -6.61
CA THR A 100 -0.26 3.88 -7.89
C THR A 100 0.32 4.84 -8.92
N LYS A 101 0.61 6.08 -8.54
CA LYS A 101 1.24 7.08 -9.40
C LYS A 101 2.62 6.62 -9.88
N SER A 102 3.44 6.08 -8.98
CA SER A 102 4.77 5.53 -9.31
C SER A 102 4.67 4.31 -10.26
N LYS A 103 3.66 3.46 -10.05
CA LYS A 103 3.38 2.32 -10.93
C LYS A 103 2.90 2.74 -12.32
N ILE A 104 2.05 3.77 -12.41
CA ILE A 104 1.59 4.31 -13.70
C ILE A 104 2.74 5.00 -14.43
N GLN A 105 3.58 5.76 -13.73
CA GLN A 105 4.75 6.41 -14.34
C GLN A 105 5.73 5.40 -14.93
N SER A 106 5.98 4.28 -14.24
CA SER A 106 6.84 3.21 -14.77
C SER A 106 6.24 2.49 -15.99
N LEU A 107 4.92 2.30 -16.04
CA LEU A 107 4.23 1.68 -17.18
C LEU A 107 4.00 2.62 -18.36
N GLY A 108 3.75 3.91 -18.12
CA GLY A 108 3.45 4.91 -19.15
C GLY A 108 4.61 5.13 -20.11
N TYR A 109 5.84 5.06 -19.61
CA TYR A 109 7.05 5.19 -20.42
C TYR A 109 7.16 4.11 -21.51
N LEU A 110 6.80 2.86 -21.17
CA LEU A 110 6.83 1.74 -22.12
C LEU A 110 5.77 1.88 -23.23
N ARG A 111 4.61 2.45 -22.92
CA ARG A 111 3.54 2.67 -23.91
C ARG A 111 3.93 3.74 -24.93
N ALA A 112 4.50 4.85 -24.49
CA ALA A 112 4.96 5.92 -25.40
C ALA A 112 6.03 5.42 -26.37
N GLN A 113 6.99 4.62 -25.89
CA GLN A 113 8.03 4.02 -26.74
C GLN A 113 7.44 3.08 -27.81
N ASN A 114 6.45 2.26 -27.45
CA ASN A 114 5.75 1.40 -28.41
C ASN A 114 5.00 2.22 -29.47
N ILE A 115 4.31 3.28 -29.06
CA ILE A 115 3.57 4.15 -29.99
C ILE A 115 4.53 4.82 -31.00
N ILE A 116 5.65 5.37 -30.54
CA ILE A 116 6.66 5.99 -31.43
C ILE A 116 7.18 4.96 -32.45
N PHE A 117 7.46 3.73 -32.03
CA PHE A 117 7.88 2.67 -32.93
C PHE A 117 6.80 2.34 -33.99
N PHE A 118 5.54 2.22 -33.59
CA PHE A 118 4.44 1.98 -34.54
C PHE A 118 4.27 3.13 -35.55
N VAL A 119 4.40 4.38 -35.12
CA VAL A 119 4.34 5.54 -36.03
C VAL A 119 5.47 5.48 -37.06
N LEU A 120 6.69 5.16 -36.63
CA LEU A 120 7.83 4.99 -37.55
C LEU A 120 7.63 3.84 -38.54
N VAL A 121 7.03 2.74 -38.11
CA VAL A 121 6.69 1.61 -39.00
C VAL A 121 5.68 2.04 -40.06
N ILE A 122 4.63 2.76 -39.67
CA ILE A 122 3.62 3.27 -40.61
C ILE A 122 4.27 4.21 -41.63
N ILE A 123 5.09 5.16 -41.17
CA ILE A 123 5.80 6.10 -42.05
C ILE A 123 6.67 5.32 -43.03
N SER A 124 7.49 4.37 -42.54
CA SER A 124 8.37 3.55 -43.37
C SER A 124 7.63 2.74 -44.44
N ILE A 125 6.39 2.31 -44.19
CA ILE A 125 5.58 1.60 -45.17
C ILE A 125 5.01 2.59 -46.20
N MET A 126 4.66 3.82 -45.81
CA MET A 126 4.03 4.80 -46.69
C MET A 126 5.02 5.56 -47.60
N THR A 127 6.23 5.87 -47.14
CA THR A 127 7.21 6.67 -47.91
C THR A 127 7.49 6.12 -49.31
N PRO A 128 7.70 4.80 -49.50
CA PRO A 128 8.02 4.25 -50.82
C PRO A 128 6.87 4.35 -51.84
N TRP A 129 5.61 4.29 -51.40
CA TRP A 129 4.46 4.46 -52.29
C TRP A 129 4.34 5.88 -52.80
N TRP A 130 4.67 6.86 -51.97
CA TRP A 130 4.69 8.27 -52.35
C TRP A 130 5.83 8.56 -53.33
N ILE A 131 7.04 8.04 -53.05
CA ILE A 131 8.22 8.21 -53.90
C ILE A 131 8.02 7.55 -55.28
N ARG A 132 7.37 6.38 -55.32
CA ARG A 132 7.04 5.70 -56.59
C ARG A 132 6.25 6.58 -57.54
N LYS A 133 5.27 7.32 -57.01
CA LYS A 133 4.38 8.15 -57.82
C LYS A 133 5.11 9.30 -58.52
N GLU A 134 6.11 9.90 -57.86
CA GLU A 134 6.82 11.08 -58.39
C GLU A 134 8.13 10.77 -59.11
N TYR A 135 8.88 9.77 -58.66
CA TYR A 135 10.26 9.53 -59.10
C TYR A 135 10.47 8.16 -59.78
N GLY A 136 9.42 7.33 -59.85
CA GLY A 136 9.46 6.02 -60.50
C GLY A 136 9.90 4.84 -59.61
N ASP A 137 9.82 3.64 -60.17
CA ASP A 137 9.94 2.37 -59.43
C ASP A 137 11.34 2.11 -58.85
N ILE A 138 12.40 2.58 -59.53
CA ILE A 138 13.80 2.37 -59.12
C ILE A 138 14.06 3.11 -57.80
N LEU A 139 13.65 4.37 -57.69
CA LEU A 139 13.85 5.15 -56.48
C LEU A 139 12.96 4.66 -55.34
N ALA A 140 11.76 4.17 -55.65
CA ALA A 140 10.87 3.55 -54.67
C ALA A 140 11.45 2.26 -54.07
N ALA A 141 12.08 1.41 -54.88
CA ALA A 141 12.75 0.21 -54.41
C ALA A 141 13.94 0.54 -53.49
N ALA A 142 14.75 1.53 -53.87
CA ALA A 142 15.85 2.01 -53.02
C ALA A 142 15.33 2.57 -51.68
N ALA A 143 14.24 3.34 -51.71
CA ALA A 143 13.61 3.88 -50.51
C ALA A 143 13.09 2.76 -49.58
N LEU A 144 12.46 1.70 -50.13
CA LEU A 144 12.00 0.53 -49.36
C LEU A 144 13.14 -0.17 -48.61
N ILE A 145 14.25 -0.42 -49.32
CA ILE A 145 15.42 -1.10 -48.75
C ILE A 145 16.02 -0.22 -47.63
N SER A 146 16.19 1.07 -47.89
CA SER A 146 16.73 2.01 -46.91
C SER A 146 15.86 2.10 -45.64
N SER A 147 14.54 2.12 -45.81
CA SER A 147 13.59 2.22 -44.69
C SER A 147 13.53 0.94 -43.86
N MET A 148 13.67 -0.23 -44.49
CA MET A 148 13.75 -1.51 -43.79
C MET A 148 15.04 -1.67 -42.99
N ILE A 149 16.19 -1.26 -43.55
CA ILE A 149 17.47 -1.27 -42.84
C ILE A 149 17.43 -0.30 -41.65
N PHE A 150 16.87 0.90 -41.85
CA PHE A 150 16.70 1.89 -40.78
C PHE A 150 15.80 1.36 -39.65
N LEU A 151 14.65 0.76 -39.98
CA LEU A 151 13.76 0.16 -38.99
C LEU A 151 14.43 -0.99 -38.22
N ALA A 152 15.18 -1.86 -38.90
CA ALA A 152 15.90 -2.96 -38.27
C ALA A 152 16.98 -2.44 -37.30
N ALA A 153 17.78 -1.46 -37.73
CA ALA A 153 18.77 -0.82 -36.88
C ALA A 153 18.14 -0.12 -35.67
N PHE A 154 17.03 0.59 -35.88
CA PHE A 154 16.28 1.27 -34.81
C PHE A 154 15.62 0.27 -33.84
N ALA A 155 15.09 -0.85 -34.33
CA ALA A 155 14.51 -1.90 -33.49
C ALA A 155 15.57 -2.56 -32.59
N ILE A 156 16.77 -2.84 -33.14
CA ILE A 156 17.91 -3.35 -32.37
C ILE A 156 18.34 -2.32 -31.32
N PHE A 157 18.46 -1.05 -31.70
CA PHE A 157 18.80 0.05 -30.79
C PHE A 157 17.80 0.18 -29.64
N LEU A 158 16.49 0.14 -29.93
CA LEU A 158 15.45 0.16 -28.90
C LEU A 158 15.49 -1.08 -28.00
N ASN A 159 15.79 -2.26 -28.54
CA ASN A 159 15.89 -3.49 -27.76
C ASN A 159 17.10 -3.47 -26.80
N LEU A 160 18.25 -2.99 -27.28
CA LEU A 160 19.45 -2.77 -26.46
C LEU A 160 19.19 -1.70 -25.38
N GLY A 161 18.56 -0.58 -25.77
CA GLY A 161 18.15 0.47 -24.85
C GLY A 161 17.14 -0.01 -23.79
N ARG A 162 16.25 -0.95 -24.14
CA ARG A 162 15.33 -1.59 -23.19
C ARG A 162 16.08 -2.46 -22.18
N ARG A 163 17.06 -3.26 -22.61
CA ARG A 163 17.84 -4.11 -21.69
C ARG A 163 18.66 -3.27 -20.70
N MET A 164 19.31 -2.20 -21.17
CA MET A 164 20.05 -1.30 -20.27
C MET A 164 19.14 -0.57 -19.28
N ARG A 165 17.94 -0.16 -19.72
CA ARG A 165 16.99 0.58 -18.85
C ARG A 165 16.12 -0.31 -17.97
N GLN A 166 16.08 -1.62 -18.22
CA GLN A 166 15.41 -2.58 -17.34
C GLN A 166 16.14 -2.75 -15.99
N ASN A 167 17.42 -2.39 -15.93
CA ASN A 167 18.18 -2.30 -14.69
C ASN A 167 17.86 -1.02 -13.89
N GLU A 168 17.46 0.07 -14.55
CA GLU A 168 16.97 1.30 -13.92
C GLU A 168 15.45 1.23 -13.71
N ARG A 169 14.97 0.21 -12.98
CA ARG A 169 13.56 0.21 -12.57
C ARG A 169 13.36 1.46 -11.71
N THR A 170 12.56 2.43 -12.17
CA THR A 170 12.06 3.52 -11.34
C THR A 170 11.54 2.90 -10.06
N PRO A 171 12.21 3.10 -8.93
CA PRO A 171 12.12 2.10 -7.89
C PRO A 171 10.84 2.41 -7.09
N ILE A 172 9.86 1.52 -7.24
CA ILE A 172 8.48 1.74 -6.79
C ILE A 172 8.49 1.64 -5.27
N PRO A 173 8.00 2.66 -4.54
CA PRO A 173 7.93 2.60 -3.09
C PRO A 173 6.99 1.47 -2.66
N LYS A 174 7.33 0.81 -1.57
CA LYS A 174 6.49 -0.23 -0.95
C LYS A 174 5.64 0.40 0.14
N LEU A 175 4.33 0.16 0.10
CA LEU A 175 3.42 0.54 1.16
C LEU A 175 3.55 -0.48 2.31
N LEU A 176 4.04 -0.05 3.46
CA LEU A 176 4.25 -0.92 4.63
C LEU A 176 3.02 -0.96 5.52
N ILE A 177 2.42 0.20 5.79
CA ILE A 177 1.21 0.33 6.60
C ILE A 177 0.21 1.15 5.81
N ASP A 178 -0.99 0.58 5.63
CA ASP A 178 -2.12 1.21 4.97
C ASP A 178 -3.26 1.39 5.95
N ASN A 179 -3.58 2.64 6.28
CA ASN A 179 -4.68 2.99 7.17
C ASN A 179 -5.88 3.56 6.40
N SER A 180 -5.95 3.39 5.06
CA SER A 180 -7.02 3.99 4.24
C SER A 180 -8.42 3.51 4.60
N THR A 181 -8.59 2.25 5.01
CA THR A 181 -9.87 1.67 5.44
C THR A 181 -10.16 1.87 6.93
N GLU A 182 -9.13 2.04 7.75
CA GLU A 182 -9.25 2.04 9.21
C GLU A 182 -9.64 3.42 9.75
N GLU A 183 -10.59 3.48 10.67
CA GLU A 183 -10.95 4.73 11.37
C GLU A 183 -10.29 4.88 12.74
N LYS A 184 -9.88 3.78 13.35
CA LYS A 184 -9.25 3.72 14.66
C LYS A 184 -7.89 3.04 14.53
N ALA A 185 -7.00 3.31 15.47
CA ALA A 185 -5.71 2.62 15.52
C ALA A 185 -5.96 1.11 15.72
N PRO A 186 -5.30 0.24 14.96
CA PRO A 186 -5.47 -1.19 15.13
C PRO A 186 -4.90 -1.64 16.48
N PHE A 187 -5.62 -2.50 17.18
CA PHE A 187 -5.09 -3.23 18.33
C PHE A 187 -4.58 -4.59 17.85
N ILE A 188 -3.27 -4.81 17.93
CA ILE A 188 -2.65 -6.09 17.62
C ILE A 188 -2.36 -6.78 18.95
N ASP A 189 -3.11 -7.83 19.26
CA ASP A 189 -2.86 -8.65 20.45
C ASP A 189 -1.69 -9.61 20.20
N ALA A 190 -0.54 -9.31 20.78
CA ALA A 190 0.65 -10.17 20.70
C ALA A 190 0.64 -11.32 21.72
N THR A 191 -0.40 -11.46 22.55
CA THR A 191 -0.45 -12.50 23.60
C THR A 191 -0.82 -13.89 23.08
N GLY A 192 -1.35 -14.00 21.84
CA GLY A 192 -1.85 -15.25 21.25
C GLY A 192 -0.85 -16.05 20.41
N THR A 193 0.36 -15.55 20.14
CA THR A 193 1.30 -16.22 19.22
C THR A 193 1.93 -17.51 19.76
N HIS A 194 1.76 -17.81 21.05
CA HIS A 194 2.27 -19.05 21.66
C HIS A 194 1.21 -20.16 21.85
N ALA A 195 -0.08 -19.91 21.64
CA ALA A 195 -1.11 -20.92 21.89
C ALA A 195 -1.22 -22.02 20.79
N GLY A 196 -0.42 -21.93 19.72
CA GLY A 196 -0.41 -22.91 18.62
C GLY A 196 0.98 -23.15 18.01
N ALA A 197 2.06 -22.92 18.76
CA ALA A 197 3.44 -23.07 18.30
C ALA A 197 4.20 -24.21 19.03
N LEU A 198 3.47 -25.13 19.66
CA LEU A 198 3.98 -26.41 20.18
C LEU A 198 3.12 -27.56 19.67
#